data_AF-A0A7J9HGC5-F1
#
_entry.id   AF-A0A7J9HGC5-F1
#
_cell.length_a   1.000
_cell.length_b   1.000
_cell.length_c   1.000
_cell.angle_alpha   90.00
_cell.angle_beta   90.00
_cell.angle_gamma   90.00
#
_symmetry.space_group_name_H-M   'P 1'
#
loop_
_entity.id
_entity.type
_entity.pdbx_description
1 polymer ?
#
loop_
_entity_poly.entity_id
_entity_poly.type
_entity_poly.pdbx_seq_one_letter_code
_entity_poly.pdbx_strand_id
1 'polypeptide(L)' 'VLAVLTASFGVIGYSLPRDQIDYWVVKIVTGVPEAISVIGSPLVELLRG' A
#
# COMPACT_ATOMS: atom_id res chain seq x y z
N VAL A 1 3.10 16.72 6.73
CA VAL A 1 2.97 15.66 7.76
C VAL A 1 1.50 15.30 8.02
N LEU A 2 0.65 16.22 8.48
CA LEU A 2 -0.76 15.91 8.76
C LEU A 2 -1.52 15.34 7.54
N ALA A 3 -1.35 15.92 6.35
CA ALA A 3 -1.96 15.41 5.12
C ALA A 3 -1.55 13.97 4.76
N VAL A 4 -0.29 13.62 5.01
CA VAL A 4 0.23 12.25 4.79
C VAL A 4 -0.41 11.28 5.78
N LEU A 5 -0.56 11.69 7.03
CA LEU A 5 -1.23 10.88 8.05
C LEU A 5 -2.71 10.70 7.71
N THR A 6 -3.43 11.76 7.34
CA THR A 6 -4.84 11.67 6.95
C THR A 6 -5.05 10.77 5.74
N ALA A 7 -4.20 10.86 4.72
CA ALA A 7 -4.27 9.99 3.55
C ALA A 7 -3.96 8.53 3.92
N SER A 8 -2.96 8.28 4.77
CA SER A 8 -2.59 6.92 5.20
C SER A 8 -3.71 6.26 6.02
N PHE A 9 -4.29 6.98 6.98
CA PHE A 9 -5.43 6.47 7.77
C PHE A 9 -6.68 6.27 6.91
N GLY A 10 -6.92 7.13 5.92
CA GLY A 10 -8.03 6.98 4.98
C GLY A 10 -7.90 5.71 4.13
N VAL A 11 -6.73 5.48 3.55
CA VAL A 11 -6.46 4.29 2.72
C VAL A 11 -6.53 3.02 3.57
N ILE A 12 -5.87 2.98 4.73
CA ILE A 12 -5.88 1.79 5.60
C ILE A 12 -7.30 1.50 6.15
N GLY A 13 -8.04 2.54 6.53
CA GLY A 13 -9.40 2.39 7.06
C GLY A 13 -10.41 1.93 6.02
N TYR A 14 -10.28 2.40 4.77
CA TYR A 14 -11.11 1.93 3.65
C TYR A 14 -10.83 0.48 3.26
N SER A 15 -9.63 -0.03 3.58
CA SER A 15 -9.23 -1.40 3.27
C SER A 15 -9.65 -2.48 4.27
N LEU A 16 -10.25 -2.09 5.40
CA LEU A 16 -10.71 -3.02 6.43
C LEU A 16 -11.87 -3.94 6.02
N PRO A 17 -12.86 -3.51 5.22
CA PRO A 17 -13.90 -4.39 4.68
C PRO A 17 -13.36 -5.42 3.67
N ARG A 18 -12.14 -5.20 3.13
CA ARG A 18 -11.45 -6.05 2.16
C ARG A 18 -12.34 -6.41 0.95
N ASP A 19 -13.01 -5.41 0.40
CA ASP A 19 -13.78 -5.56 -0.82
C ASP A 19 -12.88 -5.87 -2.03
N GLN A 20 -13.47 -6.40 -3.11
CA GLN A 20 -12.71 -6.78 -4.30
C GLN A 20 -11.92 -5.61 -4.90
N ILE A 21 -12.51 -4.40 -4.96
CA ILE A 21 -11.81 -3.21 -5.47
C ILE A 21 -10.66 -2.83 -4.54
N ASP A 22 -10.88 -2.92 -3.23
CA ASP A 22 -9.87 -2.58 -2.25
C ASP A 22 -8.65 -3.52 -2.32
N TYR A 23 -8.89 -4.83 -2.48
CA TYR A 23 -7.82 -5.80 -2.72
C TYR A 23 -6.92 -5.40 -3.90
N TRP A 24 -7.50 -4.95 -5.01
CA TRP A 24 -6.73 -4.51 -6.17
C TRP A 24 -6.03 -3.17 -5.94
N VAL A 25 -6.67 -2.22 -5.24
CA VAL A 25 -6.06 -0.94 -4.89
C VAL A 25 -4.83 -1.15 -3.99
N VAL A 26 -4.96 -1.95 -2.94
CA VAL A 26 -3.84 -2.28 -2.04
C VAL A 26 -2.72 -2.98 -2.80
N LYS A 27 -3.05 -3.89 -3.73
CA LYS A 27 -2.05 -4.58 -4.57
C LYS A 27 -1.26 -3.61 -5.48
N ILE A 28 -1.92 -2.59 -6.02
CA ILE A 28 -1.26 -1.57 -6.86
C ILE A 28 -0.42 -0.65 -5.99
N VAL A 29 -0.96 -0.12 -4.89
CA VAL A 29 -0.24 0.79 -3.98
C VAL A 29 0.99 0.11 -3.38
N THR A 30 0.90 -1.16 -3.02
CA THR A 30 2.05 -1.97 -2.55
C THR A 30 2.99 -2.42 -3.66
N GLY A 31 2.61 -2.29 -4.94
CA GLY A 31 3.46 -2.54 -6.10
C GLY A 31 4.27 -1.31 -6.55
N VAL A 32 3.87 -0.10 -6.17
CA VAL A 32 4.62 1.15 -6.43
C VAL A 32 6.10 1.09 -5.95
N PRO A 33 6.44 0.49 -4.79
CA PRO A 33 7.83 0.41 -4.34
C PRO A 33 8.70 -0.51 -5.22
N GLU A 34 8.13 -1.43 -6.03
CA GLU A 34 8.91 -2.25 -6.97
C GLU A 34 9.65 -1.40 -8.02
N ALA A 35 9.16 -0.18 -8.29
CA ALA A 35 9.82 0.76 -9.19
C ALA A 35 11.11 1.38 -8.60
N ILE A 36 11.40 1.16 -7.31
CA ILE A 36 12.58 1.69 -6.63
C ILE A 36 13.76 0.73 -6.83
N SER A 37 14.82 1.22 -7.48
CA SER A 37 16.05 0.46 -7.70
C SER A 37 16.70 0.01 -6.37
N VAL A 38 17.27 -1.21 -6.36
CA VAL A 38 18.00 -1.86 -5.25
C VAL A 38 17.15 -2.31 -4.06
N ILE A 39 16.15 -1.54 -3.60
CA ILE A 39 15.36 -1.85 -2.39
C ILE A 39 13.88 -2.17 -2.65
N GLY A 40 13.40 -2.07 -3.90
CA GLY A 40 11.98 -2.24 -4.21
C GLY A 40 11.45 -3.64 -3.93
N SER A 41 12.12 -4.68 -4.43
CA SER A 41 11.73 -6.08 -4.23
C SER A 41 11.66 -6.51 -2.75
N PRO A 42 12.69 -6.31 -1.91
CA PRO A 42 12.63 -6.72 -0.50
C PRO A 42 11.56 -5.94 0.30
N LEU A 43 11.25 -4.70 -0.11
CA LEU A 43 10.25 -3.86 0.56
C LEU A 43 8.83 -4.33 0.23
N VAL A 44 8.56 -4.72 -1.03
CA VAL A 44 7.26 -5.28 -1.42
C VAL A 44 7.00 -6.63 -0.77
N GLU A 45 8.04 -7.45 -0.63
CA GLU A 45 7.95 -8.74 0.07
C GLU A 45 7.65 -8.54 1.57
N LEU A 46 8.33 -7.58 2.22
CA LEU A 46 8.05 -7.21 3.61
C LEU A 46 6.63 -6.64 3.81
N LEU A 47 6.10 -5.88 2.85
CA LEU A 47 4.76 -5.30 2.92
C LEU A 47 3.64 -6.33 2.67
N ARG A 48 3.94 -7.43 2.00
CA ARG A 48 2.97 -8.49 1.68
C ARG A 48 2.88 -9.57 2.76
N GLY A 49 3.97 -9.80 3.50
CA GLY A 49 4.01 -10.75 4.62
C GLY A 49 4.14 -12.20 4.18
#